data_AF-A0A6B1YAE6-F1
#
_entry.id   AF-A0A6B1YAE6-F1
#
_cell.length_a   1.000
_cell.length_b   1.000
_cell.length_c   1.000
_cell.angle_alpha   90.00
_cell.angle_beta   90.00
_cell.angle_gamma   90.00
#
_symmetry.space_group_name_H-M   'P 1'
#
loop_
_entity.id
_entity.type
_entity.pdbx_description
1 polymer ?
#
loop_
_entity_poly.entity_id
_entity_poly.type
_entity_poly.pdbx_seq_one_letter_code
_entity_poly.pdbx_strand_id
1 'polypeptide(L)'
;MLVIRFKGWSVKLDHQVGSAGKFGIWSFHGSESSYVPDMETILRHAAIRPAEPKEGGEVEVFICDSRMPQDEWRPVGSGVAAYESDR
;
A
#
# COMPACT_ATOMS: atom_id res chain seq x y z
N MET A 1 6.17 -10.05 -4.55
CA MET A 1 5.19 -8.97 -4.54
C MET A 1 4.12 -9.21 -3.47
N LEU A 2 3.72 -8.17 -2.74
CA LEU A 2 2.57 -8.17 -1.84
C LEU A 2 1.32 -7.68 -2.59
N VAL A 3 0.23 -8.43 -2.49
CA VAL A 3 -1.06 -8.08 -3.10
C VAL A 3 -2.11 -7.91 -2.01
N ILE A 4 -2.73 -6.74 -1.96
CA ILE A 4 -3.85 -6.47 -1.05
C ILE A 4 -5.15 -6.60 -1.82
N ARG A 5 -5.97 -7.59 -1.47
CA ARG A 5 -7.25 -7.87 -2.11
C ARG A 5 -8.39 -7.19 -1.35
N PHE A 6 -9.09 -6.30 -2.05
CA PHE A 6 -10.31 -5.65 -1.58
C PHE A 6 -11.53 -6.30 -2.23
N LYS A 7 -12.73 -5.84 -1.87
CA LYS A 7 -13.95 -6.28 -2.53
C LYS A 7 -14.00 -5.74 -3.97
N GLY A 8 -13.65 -6.59 -4.93
CA GLY A 8 -13.77 -6.31 -6.37
C GLY A 8 -12.55 -5.68 -7.05
N TRP A 9 -11.46 -5.44 -6.31
CA TRP A 9 -10.21 -4.88 -6.87
C TRP A 9 -9.02 -5.19 -5.95
N SER A 10 -7.79 -4.91 -6.40
CA SER A 10 -6.57 -5.14 -5.63
C SER A 10 -5.52 -4.06 -5.84
N VAL A 11 -4.62 -3.91 -4.87
CA VAL A 11 -3.38 -3.13 -4.98
C VAL A 11 -2.19 -4.07 -4.99
N LYS A 12 -1.23 -3.81 -5.88
CA LYS A 12 0.03 -4.55 -5.97
C LYS A 12 1.20 -3.70 -5.49
N LEU A 13 2.02 -4.28 -4.63
CA LEU A 13 3.12 -3.64 -3.92
C LEU A 13 4.41 -4.46 -4.10
N ASP A 14 5.47 -3.85 -4.62
CA ASP A 14 6.70 -4.56 -4.98
C ASP A 14 7.49 -4.99 -3.75
N HIS A 15 7.95 -3.99 -3.00
CA HIS A 15 8.83 -4.16 -1.86
C HIS A 15 8.57 -3.07 -0.83
N GLN A 16 8.88 -3.42 0.42
CA GLN A 16 8.87 -2.47 1.51
C GLN A 16 10.09 -1.55 1.39
N VAL A 17 9.85 -0.25 1.43
CA VAL A 17 10.88 0.81 1.34
C VAL A 17 11.16 1.45 2.71
N GLY A 18 10.33 1.18 3.71
CA GLY A 18 10.52 1.69 5.05
C GLY A 18 9.41 1.31 6.03
N SER A 19 9.41 1.94 7.19
CA SER A 19 8.36 1.82 8.19
C SER A 19 8.16 3.15 8.91
N ALA A 20 6.97 3.32 9.47
CA ALA A 20 6.64 4.50 10.27
C ALA A 20 5.67 4.09 11.38
N GLY A 21 6.13 4.03 12.63
CA GLY A 21 5.32 3.53 13.74
C GLY A 21 4.87 2.09 13.53
N LYS A 22 3.55 1.87 13.40
CA LYS A 22 2.94 0.56 13.15
C LYS A 22 2.72 0.25 11.67
N PHE A 23 3.18 1.12 10.78
CA PHE A 23 2.99 1.02 9.35
C PHE A 23 4.24 0.53 8.63
N GLY A 24 4.05 -0.34 7.64
CA GLY A 24 5.06 -0.67 6.63
C GLY A 24 4.81 0.22 5.42
N ILE A 25 5.86 0.87 4.90
CA ILE A 25 5.76 1.71 3.70
C ILE A 25 6.25 0.88 2.52
N TRP A 26 5.42 0.75 1.50
CA TRP A 26 5.64 -0.08 0.32
C TRP A 26 5.59 0.73 -0.96
N SER A 27 6.46 0.40 -1.91
CA SER A 27 6.34 0.94 -3.28
C SER A 27 5.18 0.24 -4.01
N PHE A 28 4.37 1.01 -4.73
CA PHE A 28 3.45 0.43 -5.70
C PHE A 28 4.20 -0.30 -6.81
N HIS A 29 3.59 -1.36 -7.34
CA HIS A 29 4.08 -2.03 -8.54
C HIS A 29 3.97 -1.09 -9.74
N GLY A 30 5.12 -0.71 -10.31
CA GLY A 30 5.24 0.42 -11.23
C GLY A 30 4.37 0.38 -12.50
N SER A 31 3.94 -0.80 -12.94
CA SER A 31 3.04 -0.97 -14.09
C SER A 31 1.62 -1.41 -13.73
N GLU A 32 1.35 -1.78 -12.47
CA GLU A 32 0.07 -2.40 -12.10
C GLU A 32 -0.68 -1.63 -11.00
N SER A 33 -0.04 -0.69 -10.33
CA SER A 33 -0.69 0.16 -9.34
C SER A 33 -0.04 1.53 -9.30
N SER A 34 -0.85 2.58 -9.28
CA SER A 34 -0.42 3.95 -9.03
C SER A 34 -1.57 4.75 -8.44
N TYR A 35 -1.26 5.81 -7.71
CA TYR A 35 -2.28 6.74 -7.22
C TYR A 35 -1.97 8.15 -7.70
N VAL A 36 -2.93 8.76 -8.39
CA VAL A 36 -2.81 10.08 -9.01
C VAL A 36 -4.02 10.93 -8.60
N PRO A 37 -3.95 11.70 -7.49
CA PRO A 37 -5.10 12.41 -6.95
C PRO A 37 -5.53 13.63 -7.76
N ASP A 38 -4.63 14.25 -8.53
CA ASP A 38 -4.82 15.55 -9.19
C ASP A 38 -4.28 15.58 -10.64
N MET A 39 -4.10 14.42 -11.26
CA MET A 39 -3.53 14.24 -12.61
C MET A 39 -2.07 14.72 -12.79
N GLU A 40 -1.46 15.37 -11.80
CA GLU A 40 -0.10 15.91 -11.86
C GLU A 40 0.87 15.18 -10.93
N THR A 41 0.39 14.75 -9.76
CA THR A 41 1.23 14.11 -8.74
C THR A 41 1.04 12.60 -8.78
N ILE A 42 2.10 11.87 -9.10
CA ILE A 42 2.11 10.40 -8.93
C ILE A 42 2.62 10.08 -7.53
N LEU A 43 1.73 9.61 -6.66
CA LEU A 43 2.12 9.05 -5.37
C LEU A 43 2.50 7.57 -5.55
N ARG A 44 3.71 7.24 -5.13
CA ARG A 44 4.35 5.95 -5.41
C ARG A 44 4.33 4.97 -4.25
N HIS A 45 3.82 5.38 -3.09
CA HIS A 45 3.88 4.60 -1.88
C HIS A 45 2.52 4.39 -1.23
N ALA A 46 2.33 3.17 -0.72
CA ALA A 46 1.26 2.84 0.21
C ALA A 46 1.84 2.62 1.61
N ALA A 47 1.12 3.04 2.63
CA ALA A 47 1.36 2.60 4.00
C ALA A 47 0.34 1.51 4.35
N ILE A 48 0.80 0.44 4.97
CA ILE A 48 -0.05 -0.67 5.39
C ILE A 48 0.07 -0.93 6.89
N ARG A 49 -1.03 -1.34 7.53
CA ARG A 49 -1.08 -1.74 8.93
C ARG A 49 -1.78 -3.10 9.05
N PRO A 50 -1.18 -4.10 9.73
CA PRO A 50 0.12 -4.09 10.40
C PRO A 50 1.31 -3.96 9.44
N ALA A 51 2.45 -3.44 9.95
CA ALA A 51 3.68 -3.24 9.17
C ALA A 51 4.25 -4.53 8.57
N GLU A 52 4.05 -5.65 9.27
CA GLU A 52 4.38 -6.99 8.82
C GLU A 52 3.07 -7.73 8.57
N PRO A 53 2.48 -7.60 7.37
CA PRO A 53 1.24 -8.28 7.06
C PRO A 53 1.50 -9.79 6.98
N LYS A 54 0.56 -10.59 7.48
CA LYS A 54 0.60 -12.04 7.35
C LYS A 54 -0.21 -12.45 6.14
N GLU A 55 0.20 -13.52 5.47
CA GLU A 55 -0.61 -14.10 4.40
C GLU A 55 -2.01 -14.49 4.90
N GLY A 56 -3.05 -14.08 4.19
CA GLY A 56 -4.45 -14.23 4.59
C GLY A 56 -4.91 -13.28 5.70
N GLY A 57 -4.02 -12.44 6.23
CA GLY A 57 -4.34 -11.46 7.27
C GLY A 57 -5.00 -10.21 6.71
N GLU A 58 -5.87 -9.60 7.52
CA GLU A 58 -6.44 -8.29 7.23
C GLU A 58 -5.38 -7.19 7.42
N VAL A 59 -5.36 -6.24 6.48
CA VAL A 59 -4.54 -5.06 6.52
C VAL A 59 -5.37 -3.82 6.19
N GLU A 60 -5.07 -2.71 6.86
CA GLU A 60 -5.53 -1.39 6.45
C GLU A 60 -4.50 -0.77 5.51
N VAL A 61 -4.97 -0.12 4.45
CA VAL A 61 -4.13 0.53 3.44
C VAL A 61 -4.42 2.03 3.40
N PHE A 62 -3.33 2.80 3.30
CA PHE A 62 -3.34 4.25 3.20
C PHE A 62 -2.44 4.69 2.05
N ILE A 63 -2.79 5.77 1.37
CA ILE A 63 -1.88 6.43 0.44
C ILE A 63 -0.88 7.26 1.25
N CYS A 64 0.40 6.90 1.11
CA CYS A 64 1.50 7.57 1.80
C CYS A 64 2.04 8.70 0.92
N ASP A 65 1.73 9.94 1.29
CA ASP A 65 2.48 11.12 0.82
C ASP A 65 3.55 11.43 1.87
N SER A 66 4.82 11.20 1.54
CA SER A 66 5.95 11.40 2.47
C SER A 66 6.14 12.87 2.88
N ARG A 67 5.47 13.81 2.20
CA ARG A 67 5.48 15.24 2.55
C ARG A 67 4.46 15.59 3.64
N MET A 68 3.53 14.68 3.94
CA MET A 68 2.45 14.88 4.89
C MET A 68 2.66 14.07 6.18
N PRO A 69 2.18 14.57 7.33
CA PRO A 69 2.07 13.80 8.57
C PRO A 69 1.26 12.50 8.41
N GLN A 70 1.52 11.50 9.25
CA GLN A 70 0.86 10.18 9.16
C GLN A 70 -0.67 10.25 9.35
N ASP A 71 -1.13 11.16 10.20
CA ASP A 71 -2.56 11.40 10.48
C ASP A 71 -3.29 12.07 9.31
N GLU A 72 -2.56 12.62 8.34
CA GLU A 72 -3.09 13.18 7.10
C GLU A 72 -3.02 12.21 5.92
N TRP A 73 -2.50 10.99 6.12
CA TRP A 73 -2.48 9.98 5.08
C TRP A 73 -3.90 9.53 4.72
N ARG A 74 -4.14 9.34 3.42
CA ARG A 74 -5.49 9.10 2.91
C ARG A 74 -5.86 7.64 3.09
N PRO A 75 -6.93 7.30 3.82
CA PRO A 75 -7.36 5.92 3.96
C PRO A 75 -7.90 5.39 2.63
N VAL A 76 -7.48 4.20 2.26
CA VAL A 76 -7.97 3.46 1.10
C VAL A 76 -9.03 2.45 1.52
N GLY A 77 -8.79 1.74 2.63
CA GLY A 77 -9.69 0.75 3.22
C GLY A 77 -8.96 -0.47 3.76
N SER A 78 -9.72 -1.48 4.18
CA SER A 78 -9.18 -2.77 4.62
C SER A 78 -9.26 -3.84 3.52
N GLY A 79 -8.20 -4.63 3.39
CA GLY A 79 -8.14 -5.76 2.46
C GLY A 79 -7.36 -6.93 3.05
N VAL A 80 -7.26 -8.02 2.29
CA VAL A 80 -6.56 -9.24 2.71
C VAL A 80 -5.22 -9.33 1.99
N ALA A 81 -4.14 -9.55 2.75
CA ALA A 81 -2.80 -9.71 2.22
C ALA A 81 -2.61 -11.09 1.57
N ALA A 82 -1.97 -11.11 0.41
CA ALA A 82 -1.52 -12.29 -0.30
C ALA A 82 -0.11 -12.05 -0.87
N TYR A 83 0.68 -13.10 -0.99
CA TYR A 83 2.03 -13.01 -1.54
C TYR A 83 2.09 -13.74 -2.89
N GLU A 84 2.57 -13.03 -3.90
CA GLU A 84 2.75 -13.56 -5.25
C GLU A 84 4.22 -13.42 -5.62
N SER A 85 4.80 -14.45 -6.25
CA SER A 85 6.12 -14.37 -6.88
C SER A 85 6.02 -13.60 -8.18
N ASP A 86 6.93 -12.64 -8.42
CA ASP A 86 7.08 -12.05 -9.75
C ASP A 86 7.38 -13.16 -10.74
N ARG A 87 6.53 -13.27 -11.75
CA ARG A 87 6.56 -14.38 -12.71
C ARG A 87 7.01 -13.89 -14.07
#